data_AF-A0A9D7A3A8-F1
#
_entry.id   AF-A0A9D7A3A8-F1
#
_cell.length_a   1.000
_cell.length_b   1.000
_cell.length_c   1.000
_cell.angle_alpha   90.00
_cell.angle_beta   90.00
_cell.angle_gamma   90.00
#
_symmetry.space_group_name_H-M   'P 1'
#
loop_
_entity.id
_entity.type
_entity.pdbx_description
1 polymer ?
#
loop_
_entity_poly.entity_id
_entity_poly.type
_entity_poly.pdbx_seq_one_letter_code
_entity_poly.pdbx_strand_id
1 'polypeptide(L)'
;MPTITFEPELLHRIEQAAQENQQSVADTLVEAVQQYLWELDRKKISRESALYRQKYPELKSQYLGKYIAMRDGMVVDHAADFQSLYARVRERFPNSPVLMTRVEEESDKPIVRHGFRFEANGE
;
A
#
# COMPACT_ATOMS: atom_id res chain seq x y z
N MET A 1 2.41 -26.82 0.21
CA MET A 1 1.38 -25.78 0.04
C MET A 1 0.59 -25.70 1.33
N PRO A 2 0.37 -24.53 1.93
CA PRO A 2 -0.48 -24.41 3.12
C PRO A 2 -1.94 -24.73 2.75
N THR A 3 -2.62 -25.53 3.58
CA THR A 3 -4.04 -25.84 3.40
C THR A 3 -4.85 -24.87 4.25
N ILE A 4 -5.77 -24.14 3.61
CA ILE A 4 -6.71 -23.24 4.28
C ILE A 4 -8.08 -23.91 4.25
N THR A 5 -8.66 -24.14 5.42
CA THR A 5 -9.99 -24.73 5.56
C THR A 5 -11.03 -23.62 5.60
N PHE A 6 -12.05 -23.71 4.75
CA PHE A 6 -13.18 -22.79 4.73
C PHE A 6 -14.41 -23.44 5.37
N GLU A 7 -15.29 -22.62 5.92
CA GLU A 7 -16.62 -23.07 6.32
C GLU A 7 -17.42 -23.49 5.06
N PRO A 8 -18.22 -24.57 5.14
CA PRO A 8 -18.91 -25.13 3.99
C PRO A 8 -19.90 -24.15 3.35
N GLU A 9 -20.53 -23.29 4.16
CA GLU A 9 -21.44 -22.25 3.66
C GLU A 9 -20.70 -21.18 2.84
N LEU A 10 -19.49 -20.82 3.27
CA LEU A 10 -18.66 -19.86 2.55
C LEU A 10 -18.14 -20.44 1.24
N LEU A 11 -17.73 -21.72 1.25
CA LEU A 11 -17.31 -22.42 0.04
C LEU A 11 -18.43 -22.44 -1.00
N HIS A 12 -19.66 -22.79 -0.59
CA HIS A 12 -20.81 -22.80 -1.50
C HIS A 12 -21.06 -21.42 -2.14
N ARG A 13 -20.89 -20.35 -1.36
CA ARG A 13 -21.04 -18.98 -1.85
C ARG A 13 -19.97 -18.59 -2.86
N ILE A 14 -18.74 -19.06 -2.66
CA ILE A 14 -17.63 -18.85 -3.60
C ILE A 14 -17.86 -19.67 -4.87
N GLU A 15 -18.34 -20.91 -4.77
CA GLU A 15 -18.68 -21.75 -5.93
C GLU A 15 -19.77 -21.10 -6.79
N GLN A 16 -20.81 -20.56 -6.16
CA GLN A 16 -21.85 -19.80 -6.86
C GLN A 16 -21.27 -18.58 -7.57
N ALA A 17 -20.47 -17.77 -6.87
CA ALA A 17 -19.83 -16.60 -7.47
C ALA A 17 -18.88 -16.97 -8.62
N ALA A 18 -18.13 -18.06 -8.49
CA ALA A 18 -17.22 -18.56 -9.52
C ALA A 18 -18.01 -19.02 -10.76
N GLN A 19 -19.13 -19.72 -10.56
CA GLN A 19 -20.01 -20.17 -11.63
C GLN A 19 -20.67 -18.99 -12.37
N GLU A 20 -21.12 -17.96 -11.65
CA GLU A 20 -21.70 -16.73 -12.22
C GLU A 20 -20.68 -15.95 -13.07
N ASN A 21 -19.42 -15.92 -12.64
CA ASN A 21 -18.33 -15.22 -13.34
C ASN A 21 -17.57 -16.12 -14.33
N GLN A 22 -18.00 -17.37 -14.53
CA GLN A 22 -17.33 -18.35 -15.41
C GLN A 22 -15.84 -18.55 -15.09
N GLN A 23 -15.49 -18.44 -13.81
CA GLN A 23 -14.13 -18.58 -13.29
C GLN A 23 -14.02 -19.82 -12.41
N SER A 24 -12.78 -20.23 -12.13
CA SER A 24 -12.53 -21.30 -11.15
C SER A 24 -12.63 -20.74 -9.73
N VAL A 25 -13.09 -21.56 -8.78
CA VAL A 25 -13.14 -21.23 -7.33
C VAL A 25 -11.81 -20.67 -6.83
N ALA A 26 -10.70 -21.28 -7.26
CA ALA A 26 -9.35 -20.83 -6.90
C ALA A 26 -9.03 -19.42 -7.41
N ASP A 27 -9.47 -19.09 -8.62
CA ASP A 27 -9.20 -17.79 -9.26
C ASP A 27 -10.01 -16.67 -8.58
N THR A 28 -11.29 -16.93 -8.35
CA THR A 28 -12.18 -16.05 -7.58
C THR A 28 -11.65 -15.81 -6.16
N LEU A 29 -11.11 -16.84 -5.50
CA LEU A 29 -10.48 -16.70 -4.19
C LEU A 29 -9.23 -15.82 -4.22
N VAL A 30 -8.35 -16.05 -5.19
CA VAL A 30 -7.13 -15.24 -5.34
C VAL A 30 -7.50 -13.77 -5.57
N GLU A 31 -8.45 -13.51 -6.46
CA GLU A 31 -8.92 -12.15 -6.75
C GLU A 31 -9.52 -11.48 -5.51
N ALA A 32 -10.41 -12.18 -4.79
CA ALA A 32 -11.04 -11.66 -3.59
C ALA A 32 -10.02 -11.30 -2.49
N VAL A 33 -9.01 -12.16 -2.29
CA VAL A 33 -7.93 -11.90 -1.33
C VAL A 33 -7.07 -10.72 -1.78
N GLN A 34 -6.72 -10.64 -3.06
CA GLN A 34 -5.96 -9.51 -3.61
C GLN A 34 -6.71 -8.18 -3.45
N GLN A 35 -8.01 -8.15 -3.75
CA GLN A 35 -8.86 -6.98 -3.56
C GLN A 35 -8.90 -6.56 -2.09
N TYR A 36 -9.14 -7.51 -1.19
CA TYR A 36 -9.18 -7.23 0.25
C TYR A 36 -7.85 -6.65 0.77
N LEU A 37 -6.71 -7.24 0.37
CA LEU A 37 -5.40 -6.72 0.73
C LEU A 37 -5.18 -5.31 0.17
N TRP A 38 -5.58 -5.07 -1.08
CA TRP A 38 -5.49 -3.76 -1.71
C TRP A 38 -6.33 -2.69 -1.00
N GLU A 39 -7.53 -3.04 -0.56
CA GLU A 39 -8.39 -2.17 0.25
C GLU A 39 -7.78 -1.86 1.63
N LEU A 40 -7.20 -2.86 2.29
CA LEU A 40 -6.50 -2.66 3.56
C LEU A 40 -5.31 -1.72 3.40
N ASP A 41 -4.51 -1.90 2.35
CA ASP A 41 -3.43 -0.98 2.01
C ASP A 41 -3.95 0.43 1.74
N ARG A 42 -5.05 0.56 0.99
CA ARG A 42 -5.68 1.86 0.71
C ARG A 42 -6.13 2.56 2.00
N LYS A 43 -6.73 1.84 2.94
CA LYS A 43 -7.14 2.39 4.24
C LYS A 43 -5.94 2.85 5.07
N LYS A 44 -4.85 2.07 5.09
CA LYS A 44 -3.60 2.45 5.78
C LYS A 44 -3.02 3.73 5.20
N ILE A 45 -2.89 3.81 3.88
CA ILE A 45 -2.35 5.00 3.20
C ILE A 45 -3.24 6.24 3.40
N SER A 46 -4.58 6.08 3.39
CA SER A 46 -5.49 7.18 3.69
C SER A 46 -5.27 7.75 5.10
N ARG A 47 -5.10 6.85 6.09
CA ARG A 47 -4.77 7.23 7.47
C ARG A 47 -3.43 7.94 7.57
N GLU A 48 -2.41 7.42 6.92
CA GLU A 48 -1.07 8.03 6.85
C GLU A 48 -1.11 9.42 6.21
N SER A 49 -1.90 9.59 5.14
CA SER A 49 -2.08 10.88 4.46
C SER A 49 -2.79 11.91 5.35
N ALA A 50 -3.71 11.47 6.21
CA ALA A 50 -4.34 12.33 7.21
C ALA A 50 -3.36 12.76 8.32
N LEU A 51 -2.50 11.84 8.76
CA LEU A 51 -1.45 12.12 9.75
C LEU A 51 -0.37 13.03 9.18
N TYR A 52 0.03 12.82 7.92
CA TYR A 52 0.94 13.72 7.20
C TYR A 52 0.38 15.14 7.13
N ARG A 53 -0.91 15.31 6.79
CA ARG A 53 -1.54 16.63 6.77
C ARG A 53 -1.58 17.31 8.15
N GLN A 54 -1.82 16.56 9.22
CA GLN A 54 -1.79 17.09 10.58
C GLN A 54 -0.39 17.52 11.00
N LYS A 55 0.63 16.72 10.66
CA LYS A 55 2.04 16.99 11.01
C LYS A 55 2.78 17.83 9.97
N TYR A 56 2.11 18.23 8.90
CA TYR A 56 2.69 18.99 7.80
C TYR A 56 3.45 20.26 8.25
N PRO A 57 2.94 21.12 9.16
CA PRO A 57 3.70 22.29 9.59
C PRO A 57 5.03 21.95 10.27
N GLU A 58 5.07 20.89 11.08
CA GLU A 58 6.28 20.42 11.75
C GLU A 58 7.27 19.77 10.77
N LEU A 59 6.74 18.98 9.83
CA LEU A 59 7.54 18.31 8.79
C LEU A 59 8.09 19.30 7.78
N LYS A 60 7.33 20.34 7.44
CA LYS A 60 7.77 21.44 6.58
C LYS A 60 8.97 22.14 7.18
N SER A 61 8.94 22.44 8.48
CA SER A 61 10.07 23.09 9.17
C SER A 61 11.37 22.27 9.11
N GLN A 62 11.27 20.93 9.13
CA GLN A 62 12.43 20.04 9.22
C GLN A 62 12.89 19.43 7.88
N TYR A 63 11.97 19.24 6.93
CA TYR A 63 12.19 18.44 5.73
C TYR A 63 11.82 19.16 4.43
N LEU A 64 11.62 20.49 4.44
CA LEU A 64 11.33 21.26 3.23
C LEU A 64 12.30 20.92 2.09
N GLY A 65 11.73 20.61 0.92
CA GLY A 65 12.46 20.24 -0.30
C GLY A 65 12.94 18.79 -0.36
N LYS A 66 12.85 18.02 0.73
CA LYS A 66 13.27 16.62 0.84
C LYS A 66 12.10 15.65 0.69
N TYR A 67 12.41 14.41 0.32
CA TYR A 67 11.48 13.28 0.38
C TYR A 67 11.50 12.67 1.77
N ILE A 68 10.32 12.38 2.31
CA ILE A 68 10.16 11.66 3.57
C ILE A 68 9.45 10.34 3.33
N ALA A 69 9.83 9.33 4.09
CA ALA A 69 9.10 8.09 4.25
C ALA A 69 8.43 8.12 5.62
N MET A 70 7.11 8.03 5.63
CA MET A 70 6.29 8.00 6.84
C MET A 70 5.62 6.65 6.98
N ARG A 71 5.62 6.14 8.21
CA ARG A 71 4.89 4.94 8.61
C ARG A 71 4.29 5.13 9.99
N ASP A 72 3.03 4.76 10.15
CA ASP A 72 2.25 4.91 11.38
C ASP A 72 2.27 6.37 11.92
N GLY A 73 2.31 7.35 11.02
CA GLY A 73 2.40 8.78 11.38
C GLY A 73 3.77 9.23 11.91
N MET A 74 4.83 8.43 11.74
CA MET A 74 6.21 8.75 12.10
C MET A 74 7.12 8.72 10.87
N VAL A 75 8.04 9.68 10.76
CA VAL A 75 9.06 9.67 9.70
C VAL A 75 10.07 8.57 10.02
N VAL A 76 10.13 7.56 9.16
CA VAL A 76 11.05 6.41 9.31
C VAL A 76 12.36 6.62 8.55
N ASP A 77 12.35 7.43 7.50
CA ASP A 77 13.53 7.80 6.69
C ASP A 77 13.27 9.11 5.92
N HIS A 78 14.33 9.78 5.46
CA HIS A 78 14.25 10.95 4.60
C HIS A 78 15.46 11.04 3.66
N ALA A 79 15.26 11.56 2.46
CA ALA A 79 16.33 11.73 1.46
C ALA A 79 16.11 12.99 0.61
N ALA A 80 17.17 13.50 -0.02
CA ALA A 80 17.03 14.54 -1.03
C ALA A 80 16.46 14.00 -2.35
N ASP A 81 16.62 12.70 -2.62
CA ASP A 81 16.25 12.03 -3.85
C ASP A 81 15.28 10.86 -3.60
N PHE A 82 14.31 10.68 -4.50
CA PHE A 82 13.28 9.65 -4.36
C PHE A 82 13.82 8.23 -4.54
N GLN A 83 14.74 7.98 -5.49
CA GLN A 83 15.28 6.63 -5.70
C GLN A 83 16.08 6.17 -4.49
N SER A 84 16.87 7.08 -3.91
CA SER A 84 17.65 6.80 -2.70
C SER A 84 16.75 6.49 -1.50
N LEU A 85 15.65 7.21 -1.34
CA LEU A 85 14.65 6.92 -0.31
C LEU A 85 13.98 5.56 -0.56
N TYR A 86 13.52 5.34 -1.80
CA TYR A 86 12.79 4.14 -2.18
C TYR A 86 13.62 2.88 -1.95
N ALA A 87 14.89 2.88 -2.36
CA ALA A 87 15.80 1.75 -2.16
C ALA A 87 15.95 1.40 -0.68
N ARG A 88 16.22 2.40 0.19
CA ARG A 88 16.36 2.19 1.63
C ARG A 88 15.07 1.73 2.29
N VAL A 89 13.94 2.32 1.90
CA VAL A 89 12.62 1.93 2.42
C VAL A 89 12.28 0.51 2.00
N ARG A 90 12.58 0.10 0.76
CA ARG A 90 12.35 -1.28 0.30
C ARG A 90 13.30 -2.28 0.94
N GLU A 91 14.54 -1.91 1.21
CA GLU A 91 15.47 -2.76 1.96
C GLU A 91 14.98 -2.97 3.40
N ARG A 92 14.52 -1.90 4.05
CA ARG A 92 14.07 -1.94 5.46
C ARG A 92 12.65 -2.45 5.64
N PHE A 93 11.79 -2.31 4.61
CA PHE A 93 10.37 -2.63 4.62
C PHE A 93 9.92 -3.25 3.28
N PRO A 94 10.40 -4.46 2.93
CA PRO A 94 10.23 -5.04 1.58
C PRO A 94 8.77 -5.17 1.14
N ASN A 95 7.87 -5.47 2.07
CA ASN A 95 6.45 -5.73 1.79
C ASN A 95 5.47 -4.90 2.63
N SER A 96 5.91 -3.76 3.18
CA SER A 96 5.00 -2.90 3.97
C SER A 96 4.60 -1.64 3.20
N PRO A 97 3.33 -1.22 3.28
CA PRO A 97 2.93 0.11 2.82
C PRO A 97 3.65 1.17 3.64
N VAL A 98 4.39 2.04 2.94
CA VAL A 98 5.07 3.20 3.52
C VAL A 98 4.71 4.40 2.66
N LEU A 99 4.23 5.47 3.28
CA LEU A 99 3.93 6.71 2.58
C LEU A 99 5.26 7.41 2.23
N MET A 100 5.57 7.53 0.95
CA MET A 100 6.72 8.29 0.48
C MET A 100 6.21 9.53 -0.25
N THR A 101 6.58 10.72 0.23
CA THR A 101 6.14 11.98 -0.36
C THR A 101 7.22 13.05 -0.25
N ARG A 102 7.21 14.02 -1.17
CA ARG A 102 8.08 15.20 -1.08
C ARG A 102 7.40 16.26 -0.23
N VAL A 103 8.15 16.83 0.71
CA VAL A 103 7.69 17.97 1.50
C VAL A 103 8.00 19.22 0.70
N GLU A 104 7.03 19.70 -0.08
CA GLU A 104 7.16 20.93 -0.85
C GLU A 104 6.59 22.12 -0.06
N GLU A 105 6.81 23.35 -0.53
CA GLU A 105 6.28 24.53 0.14
C GLU A 105 4.75 24.64 -0.01
N GLU A 106 4.25 24.15 -1.15
CA GLU A 106 2.85 24.16 -1.59
C GLU A 106 2.18 22.82 -1.26
N SER A 107 1.26 22.85 -0.30
CA SER A 107 0.57 21.68 0.25
C SER A 107 -0.42 20.99 -0.70
N ASP A 108 -0.60 21.50 -1.92
CA ASP A 108 -1.73 21.18 -2.80
C ASP A 108 -1.41 20.16 -3.90
N LYS A 109 -0.22 19.58 -3.93
CA LYS A 109 0.04 18.52 -4.90
C LYS A 109 -0.66 17.22 -4.47
N PRO A 110 -1.44 16.59 -5.37
CA PRO A 110 -2.03 15.29 -5.08
C PRO A 110 -0.91 14.30 -4.76
N ILE A 111 -1.03 13.59 -3.63
CA ILE A 111 -0.07 12.56 -3.22
C ILE A 111 -0.04 11.49 -4.33
N VAL A 112 0.96 11.56 -5.20
CA VAL A 112 1.12 10.67 -6.35
C VAL A 112 1.62 9.33 -5.84
N ARG A 113 0.70 8.36 -5.75
CA ARG A 113 0.98 6.98 -5.36
C ARG A 113 1.89 6.34 -6.42
N HIS A 114 3.20 6.32 -6.17
CA HIS A 114 4.09 5.36 -6.82
C HIS A 114 3.86 4.01 -6.14
N GLY A 115 2.79 3.36 -6.60
CA GLY A 115 2.26 2.14 -6.00
C GLY A 115 3.30 1.04 -5.94
N PHE A 116 3.13 0.21 -4.92
CA PHE A 116 3.42 -1.22 -5.00
C PHE A 116 3.10 -1.75 -6.39
N ARG A 117 4.11 -1.86 -7.24
CA ARG A 117 4.06 -2.64 -8.47
C ARG A 117 4.48 -4.05 -8.06
N PHE A 118 3.50 -4.91 -7.87
CA PHE A 118 3.76 -6.34 -7.98
C PHE A 118 4.07 -6.60 -9.44
N GLU A 119 5.36 -6.62 -9.78
CA GLU A 119 5.81 -7.27 -11.02
C GLU A 119 5.64 -8.77 -10.80
N ALA A 120 4.43 -9.26 -11.07
CA ALA A 120 4.25 -10.66 -11.40
C ALA A 120 4.82 -10.84 -12.82
N ASN A 121 6.15 -10.95 -12.93
CA ASN A 121 6.78 -11.50 -14.11
C ASN A 121 7.36 -12.86 -13.71
N GLY A 122 6.52 -13.87 -13.85
CA GLY A 122 6.98 -15.22 -14.08
C GLY A 122 6.93 -15.45 -15.59
N GLU A 123 8.10 -15.40 -16.22
CA GLU A 123 8.46 -16.16 -17.43
C GLU A 123 9.93 -16.57 -17.30
#